data_AF-A0A6L7WRJ7-F1
#
_entry.id   AF-A0A6L7WRJ7-F1
#
_cell.length_a   1.000
_cell.length_b   1.000
_cell.length_c   1.000
_cell.angle_alpha   90.00
_cell.angle_beta   90.00
_cell.angle_gamma   90.00
#
_symmetry.space_group_name_H-M   'P 1'
#
loop_
_entity.id
_entity.type
_entity.pdbx_description
1 polymer ?
#
loop_
_entity_poly.entity_id
_entity_poly.type
_entity_poly.pdbx_seq_one_letter_code
_entity_poly.pdbx_strand_id
1 'polypeptide(L)'
;MHVVSMLHAVRVRVAGLCRPAPAVTPIPGLVLAGALAALAGCGPAAGGDARGADAPTLLVSAAASLSEAIGAVADRYEQEQGVRILLNVAGSQMLASQIIEGAPVDVFISADVLQMERAAAAGRIDAARRVDLLSNQLVVVVPSDRTGTVAAPADL
;
A
#
# COMPACT_ATOMS: atom_id res chain seq x y z
N MET A 1 -35.54 -15.23 2.20
CA MET A 1 -34.49 -14.81 1.25
C MET A 1 -33.15 -15.04 1.91
N HIS A 2 -32.39 -16.02 1.43
CA HIS A 2 -31.05 -16.34 1.93
C HIS A 2 -30.07 -15.29 1.42
N VAL A 3 -29.77 -14.28 2.23
CA VAL A 3 -28.59 -13.43 2.01
C VAL A 3 -27.42 -14.10 2.72
N VAL A 4 -26.89 -15.15 2.09
CA VAL A 4 -25.53 -15.61 2.36
C VAL A 4 -24.63 -14.70 1.54
N SER A 5 -24.19 -13.58 2.11
CA SER A 5 -23.11 -12.78 1.52
C SER A 5 -21.94 -12.85 2.49
N MET A 6 -20.93 -13.60 2.05
CA MET A 6 -19.82 -14.10 2.83
C MET A 6 -18.98 -12.99 3.47
N LEU A 7 -18.40 -13.34 4.63
CA LEU A 7 -17.26 -12.73 5.30
C LEU A 7 -16.23 -12.18 4.30
N HIS A 8 -15.93 -10.89 4.38
CA HIS A 8 -14.82 -10.29 3.63
C HIS A 8 -13.62 -10.09 4.53
N ALA A 9 -12.94 -11.21 4.70
CA ALA A 9 -11.60 -11.38 5.20
C ALA A 9 -10.59 -10.41 4.59
N VAL A 10 -10.08 -9.50 5.40
CA VAL A 10 -8.89 -8.72 5.07
C VAL A 10 -7.66 -9.63 5.11
N ARG A 11 -6.99 -9.84 3.99
CA ARG A 11 -5.85 -10.76 3.90
C ARG A 11 -4.54 -10.01 3.76
N VAL A 12 -3.56 -10.28 4.63
CA VAL A 12 -2.21 -9.68 4.66
C VAL A 12 -1.19 -10.70 4.15
N ARG A 13 -0.29 -10.30 3.25
CA ARG A 13 0.99 -10.99 2.98
C ARG A 13 2.13 -10.11 3.50
N VAL A 14 3.29 -10.66 3.84
CA VAL A 14 4.58 -9.94 3.82
C VAL A 14 5.41 -10.58 2.69
N ALA A 15 5.54 -9.90 1.56
CA ALA A 15 6.48 -10.26 0.51
C ALA A 15 7.88 -9.89 1.01
N GLY A 16 8.78 -10.88 1.02
CA GLY A 16 10.21 -10.81 1.33
C GLY A 16 10.73 -9.56 2.06
N LEU A 17 10.99 -9.70 3.37
CA LEU A 17 11.77 -8.79 4.23
C LEU A 17 13.25 -8.60 3.80
N CYS A 18 13.60 -8.88 2.54
CA CYS A 18 14.93 -8.62 1.99
C CYS A 18 14.78 -8.02 0.60
N ARG A 19 14.49 -6.72 0.54
CA ARG A 19 14.86 -5.93 -0.64
C ARG A 19 15.97 -4.96 -0.22
N PRO A 20 17.20 -5.08 -0.77
CA PRO A 20 18.13 -3.97 -0.71
C PRO A 20 17.48 -2.77 -1.42
N ALA A 21 17.66 -1.58 -0.86
CA ALA A 21 17.09 -0.33 -1.34
C ALA A 21 17.16 -0.24 -2.88
N PRO A 22 16.09 0.20 -3.57
CA PRO A 22 16.17 0.43 -4.99
C PRO A 22 17.18 1.56 -5.22
N ALA A 23 18.36 1.21 -5.73
CA ALA A 23 19.27 2.18 -6.30
C ALA A 23 18.48 2.94 -7.38
N VAL A 24 18.25 4.23 -7.14
CA VAL A 24 17.73 5.16 -8.14
C VAL A 24 18.74 5.14 -9.28
N THR A 25 18.49 4.31 -10.30
CA THR A 25 19.26 4.36 -11.53
C THR A 25 18.86 5.64 -12.25
N PRO A 26 19.77 6.62 -12.42
CA PRO A 26 19.45 7.80 -13.20
C PRO A 26 19.11 7.36 -14.64
N ILE A 27 17.97 7.84 -15.14
CA ILE A 27 17.49 7.60 -16.49
C ILE A 27 18.60 8.01 -17.47
N PRO A 28 19.17 7.09 -18.28
CA PRO A 28 20.20 7.45 -19.23
C PRO A 28 19.51 8.00 -20.47
N GLY A 29 19.31 9.32 -20.51
CA GLY A 29 18.72 9.93 -21.70
C GLY A 29 18.38 11.39 -21.49
N LEU A 30 19.38 12.26 -21.67
CA LEU A 30 19.37 13.40 -22.60
C LEU A 30 20.51 14.37 -22.21
N VAL A 31 21.77 13.95 -22.38
CA VAL A 31 22.92 14.86 -22.29
C VAL A 31 23.11 15.49 -23.68
N LEU A 32 22.52 16.67 -23.86
CA LEU A 32 22.78 17.54 -24.98
C LEU A 32 24.20 18.11 -24.81
N ALA A 33 25.06 17.83 -25.78
CA ALA A 33 26.44 18.29 -25.85
C ALA A 33 26.51 19.83 -25.81
N GLY A 34 27.26 20.35 -24.84
CA GLY A 34 27.64 21.76 -24.74
C GLY A 34 28.99 21.86 -24.04
N ALA A 35 30.06 21.91 -24.84
CA ALA A 35 31.43 22.09 -24.37
C ALA A 35 31.70 23.57 -24.04
N LEU A 36 32.19 23.88 -22.83
CA LEU A 36 33.38 24.73 -22.57
C LEU A 36 33.56 25.02 -21.05
N ALA A 37 34.82 25.17 -20.66
CA ALA A 37 35.38 25.81 -19.46
C ALA A 37 35.75 24.92 -18.25
N ALA A 38 37.07 24.83 -18.08
CA ALA A 38 37.80 24.27 -16.95
C ALA A 38 37.70 25.14 -15.70
N LEU A 39 37.74 24.51 -14.51
CA LEU A 39 38.60 24.88 -13.38
C LEU A 39 38.51 23.79 -12.30
N ALA A 40 39.66 23.21 -11.98
CA ALA A 40 39.85 22.30 -10.86
C ALA A 40 39.53 23.02 -9.54
N GLY A 41 38.51 22.53 -8.83
CA GLY A 41 38.17 22.93 -7.48
C GLY A 41 38.02 21.70 -6.60
N CYS A 42 39.12 21.25 -5.99
CA CYS A 42 39.12 20.25 -4.94
C CYS A 42 38.68 20.93 -3.64
N GLY A 43 37.38 20.96 -3.38
CA GLY A 43 36.81 21.40 -2.11
C GLY A 43 36.60 20.20 -1.18
N PRO A 44 37.00 20.26 0.10
CA PRO A 44 36.83 19.14 1.02
C PRO A 44 35.34 18.85 1.18
N ALA A 45 35.01 17.55 1.06
CA ALA A 45 33.71 16.99 1.33
C ALA A 45 33.23 17.47 2.71
N ALA A 46 32.34 18.46 2.70
CA ALA A 46 31.50 18.77 3.85
C ALA A 46 30.68 17.50 4.08
N GLY A 47 30.97 16.82 5.18
CA GLY A 47 30.20 15.72 5.69
C GLY A 47 28.77 16.20 5.89
N GLY A 48 27.91 15.92 4.90
CA GLY A 48 26.50 15.81 5.14
C GLY A 48 26.31 14.59 6.02
N ASP A 49 25.86 14.83 7.25
CA ASP A 49 25.43 13.80 8.19
C ASP A 49 24.54 12.78 7.47
N ALA A 50 25.14 11.66 7.06
CA ALA A 50 24.43 10.44 6.70
C ALA A 50 23.93 9.75 7.99
N ARG A 51 23.23 10.50 8.85
CA ARG A 51 22.44 9.96 9.96
C ARG A 51 21.02 9.76 9.44
N GLY A 52 20.86 8.73 8.61
CA GLY A 52 19.60 8.37 8.00
C GLY A 52 19.67 7.11 7.12
N ALA A 53 20.59 6.20 7.40
CA ALA A 53 20.55 4.82 6.94
C ALA A 53 20.34 3.98 8.23
N ASP A 54 19.43 3.03 8.36
CA ASP A 54 18.82 2.18 7.33
C ASP A 54 17.59 1.49 7.95
N ALA A 55 16.56 2.27 8.34
CA ALA A 55 15.34 1.65 8.88
C ALA A 55 14.67 0.83 7.76
N PRO A 56 14.45 -0.49 7.94
CA PRO A 56 13.83 -1.32 6.93
C PRO A 56 12.51 -0.70 6.51
N THR A 57 12.31 -0.52 5.21
CA THR A 57 11.07 0.08 4.70
C THR A 57 10.11 -1.02 4.25
N LEU A 58 8.86 -0.95 4.70
CA LEU A 58 7.76 -1.83 4.31
C LEU A 58 6.75 -1.08 3.45
N LEU A 59 6.48 -1.59 2.26
CA LEU A 59 5.45 -1.10 1.35
C LEU A 59 4.13 -1.80 1.64
N VAL A 60 3.17 -1.06 2.18
CA VAL A 60 1.87 -1.58 2.60
C VAL A 60 0.78 -0.98 1.72
N SER A 61 0.24 -1.77 0.80
CA SER A 61 -0.95 -1.46 0.02
C SER A 61 -2.21 -1.88 0.76
N ALA A 62 -3.03 -0.92 1.18
CA ALA A 62 -4.24 -1.20 1.94
C ALA A 62 -5.50 -0.59 1.31
N ALA A 63 -6.61 -1.29 1.43
CA ALA A 63 -7.90 -0.81 0.96
C ALA A 63 -8.28 0.51 1.66
N ALA A 64 -8.88 1.44 0.89
CA ALA A 64 -9.26 2.77 1.37
C ALA A 64 -10.19 2.76 2.60
N SER A 65 -11.04 1.75 2.76
CA SER A 65 -11.89 1.59 3.95
C SER A 65 -11.11 1.39 5.25
N LEU A 66 -9.81 1.08 5.17
CA LEU A 66 -8.93 0.86 6.32
C LEU A 66 -8.04 2.07 6.62
N SER A 67 -8.15 3.18 5.88
CA SER A 67 -7.20 4.32 5.92
C SER A 67 -6.86 4.78 7.34
N GLU A 68 -7.87 5.04 8.17
CA GLU A 68 -7.66 5.54 9.53
C GLU A 68 -7.03 4.46 10.43
N ALA A 69 -7.58 3.25 10.40
CA ALA A 69 -7.11 2.15 11.23
C ALA A 69 -5.67 1.73 10.88
N ILE A 70 -5.34 1.64 9.59
CA ILE A 70 -4.01 1.22 9.14
C ILE A 70 -2.98 2.31 9.39
N GLY A 71 -3.36 3.60 9.33
CA GLY A 71 -2.49 4.71 9.72
C GLY A 71 -2.06 4.60 11.19
N ALA A 72 -3.02 4.44 12.10
CA ALA A 72 -2.74 4.29 13.52
C ALA A 72 -1.90 3.04 13.84
N VAL A 73 -2.15 1.93 13.14
CA VAL A 73 -1.34 0.70 13.27
C VAL A 73 0.07 0.91 12.73
N ALA A 74 0.23 1.60 11.60
CA ALA A 74 1.53 1.87 11.01
C ALA A 74 2.40 2.72 11.95
N ASP A 75 1.89 3.84 12.44
CA ASP A 75 2.61 4.73 13.35
C ASP A 75 3.12 3.99 14.60
N ARG A 76 2.26 3.14 15.17
CA ARG A 76 2.61 2.32 16.33
C ARG A 76 3.67 1.27 15.97
N TYR A 77 3.52 0.59 14.84
CA TYR A 77 4.44 -0.46 14.42
C TYR A 77 5.83 0.10 14.08
N GLU A 78 5.91 1.29 13.46
CA GLU A 78 7.17 2.00 13.23
C GLU A 78 7.91 2.28 14.54
N GLN A 79 7.20 2.77 15.56
CA GLN A 79 7.76 3.06 16.89
C GLN A 79 8.24 1.80 17.62
N GLU A 80 7.47 0.71 17.55
CA GLU A 80 7.78 -0.53 18.25
C GLU A 80 8.91 -1.32 17.59
N GLN A 81 8.98 -1.31 16.25
CA GLN A 81 9.89 -2.19 15.49
C GLN A 81 11.07 -1.45 14.85
N GLY A 82 11.10 -0.11 14.91
CA GLY A 82 12.17 0.69 14.30
C GLY A 82 12.23 0.55 12.78
N VAL A 83 11.08 0.32 12.13
CA VAL A 83 10.93 0.23 10.67
C VAL A 83 10.24 1.48 10.14
N ARG A 84 10.31 1.70 8.83
CA ARG A 84 9.49 2.69 8.12
C ARG A 84 8.39 1.99 7.34
N ILE A 85 7.17 2.50 7.39
CA ILE A 85 6.02 2.01 6.64
C ILE A 85 5.65 3.05 5.60
N LEU A 86 5.62 2.63 4.34
CA LEU A 86 5.07 3.41 3.24
C LEU A 86 3.69 2.87 2.90
N LEU A 87 2.66 3.63 3.28
CA LEU A 87 1.27 3.30 3.01
C LEU A 87 0.86 3.75 1.60
N ASN A 88 0.36 2.81 0.81
CA ASN A 88 -0.34 3.05 -0.45
C ASN A 88 -1.82 2.70 -0.27
N VAL A 89 -2.68 3.71 -0.14
CA VAL A 89 -4.08 3.51 0.17
C VAL A 89 -4.96 3.85 -1.03
N ALA A 90 -5.70 2.87 -1.53
CA ALA A 90 -6.59 3.03 -2.68
C ALA A 90 -7.69 1.94 -2.70
N GLY A 91 -8.52 1.93 -3.74
CA GLY A 91 -9.50 0.85 -3.93
C GLY A 91 -8.81 -0.50 -4.17
N SER A 92 -9.29 -1.58 -3.53
CA SER A 92 -8.71 -2.92 -3.61
C SER A 92 -8.49 -3.40 -5.04
N GLN A 93 -9.40 -3.04 -5.95
CA GLN A 93 -9.31 -3.35 -7.38
C GLN A 93 -8.10 -2.71 -8.05
N MET A 94 -7.85 -1.43 -7.76
CA MET A 94 -6.73 -0.68 -8.33
C MET A 94 -5.40 -1.21 -7.80
N LEU A 95 -5.32 -1.43 -6.47
CA LEU A 95 -4.15 -2.01 -5.83
C LEU A 95 -3.83 -3.40 -6.40
N ALA A 96 -4.84 -4.26 -6.55
CA ALA A 96 -4.65 -5.58 -7.15
C ALA A 96 -4.11 -5.48 -8.59
N SER A 97 -4.65 -4.58 -9.42
CA SER A 97 -4.13 -4.36 -10.78
C SER A 97 -2.66 -3.94 -10.77
N GLN A 98 -2.29 -2.95 -9.93
CA GLN A 98 -0.90 -2.51 -9.78
C GLN A 98 0.02 -3.67 -9.38
N ILE A 99 -0.40 -4.49 -8.42
CA ILE A 99 0.37 -5.64 -7.93
C ILE A 99 0.55 -6.70 -9.03
N ILE A 100 -0.50 -6.98 -9.80
CA ILE A 100 -0.47 -7.89 -10.95
C ILE A 100 0.53 -7.39 -12.00
N GLU A 101 0.50 -6.09 -12.30
CA GLU A 101 1.43 -5.40 -13.21
C GLU A 101 2.87 -5.35 -12.69
N GLY A 102 3.09 -5.64 -11.41
CA GLY A 102 4.42 -5.78 -10.82
C GLY A 102 4.86 -4.62 -9.95
N ALA A 103 3.93 -3.77 -9.52
CA ALA A 103 4.20 -2.79 -8.47
C ALA A 103 4.77 -3.50 -7.23
N PRO A 104 5.84 -2.96 -6.63
CA PRO A 104 6.42 -3.52 -5.43
C PRO A 104 5.43 -3.35 -4.26
N VAL A 105 5.13 -4.45 -3.59
CA VAL A 105 4.32 -4.47 -2.37
C VAL A 105 4.87 -5.54 -1.45
N ASP A 106 5.03 -5.19 -0.18
CA ASP A 106 5.35 -6.15 0.87
C ASP A 106 4.04 -6.66 1.46
N VAL A 107 3.14 -5.74 1.81
CA VAL A 107 1.84 -6.08 2.38
C VAL A 107 0.69 -5.61 1.53
N PHE A 108 -0.12 -6.53 1.04
CA PHE A 108 -1.40 -6.21 0.43
C PHE A 108 -2.52 -6.53 1.41
N ILE A 109 -3.44 -5.58 1.63
CA ILE A 109 -4.58 -5.66 2.54
C ILE A 109 -5.85 -5.34 1.75
N SER A 110 -6.50 -6.36 1.19
CA SER A 110 -7.71 -6.20 0.37
C SER A 110 -8.97 -6.17 1.23
N ALA A 111 -9.94 -5.33 0.88
CA ALA A 111 -11.30 -5.39 1.42
C ALA A 111 -12.17 -6.48 0.76
N ASP A 112 -11.68 -7.14 -0.29
CA ASP A 112 -12.46 -8.05 -1.12
C ASP A 112 -11.65 -9.31 -1.47
N VAL A 113 -12.32 -10.47 -1.42
CA VAL A 113 -11.71 -11.79 -1.63
C VAL A 113 -11.37 -12.02 -3.11
N LEU A 114 -12.23 -11.58 -4.03
CA LEU A 114 -12.03 -11.67 -5.47
C LEU A 114 -10.75 -10.93 -5.90
N GLN A 115 -10.48 -9.75 -5.34
CA GLN A 115 -9.25 -9.01 -5.67
C GLN A 115 -8.00 -9.72 -5.14
N MET A 116 -8.08 -10.33 -3.96
CA MET A 116 -6.98 -11.14 -3.43
C MET A 116 -6.74 -12.39 -4.28
N GLU A 117 -7.81 -13.02 -4.76
CA GLU A 117 -7.72 -14.19 -5.65
C GLU A 117 -7.13 -13.85 -7.01
N ARG A 118 -7.50 -12.71 -7.59
CA ARG A 118 -6.91 -12.22 -8.84
C ARG A 118 -5.40 -12.01 -8.70
N ALA A 119 -4.96 -11.37 -7.63
CA ALA A 119 -3.53 -11.19 -7.36
C ALA A 119 -2.82 -12.54 -7.11
N ALA A 120 -3.48 -13.49 -6.43
CA ALA A 120 -2.94 -14.82 -6.19
C ALA A 120 -2.82 -15.66 -7.47
N ALA A 121 -3.85 -15.64 -8.33
CA ALA A 121 -3.85 -16.31 -9.62
C ALA A 121 -2.73 -15.78 -10.54
N ALA A 122 -2.36 -14.51 -10.40
CA ALA A 122 -1.21 -13.91 -11.07
C ALA A 122 0.15 -14.25 -10.43
N GLY A 123 0.20 -15.13 -9.43
CA GLY A 123 1.43 -15.52 -8.73
C GLY A 123 2.03 -14.43 -7.84
N ARG A 124 1.28 -13.36 -7.53
CA ARG A 124 1.75 -12.23 -6.72
C ARG A 124 1.50 -12.40 -5.23
N ILE A 125 0.75 -13.42 -4.82
CA ILE A 125 0.44 -13.71 -3.41
C ILE A 125 1.02 -15.06 -3.02
N ASP A 126 1.64 -15.13 -1.85
CA ASP A 126 2.04 -16.38 -1.21
C ASP A 126 0.84 -16.98 -0.49
N ALA A 127 0.33 -18.09 -1.00
CA ALA A 127 -0.84 -18.75 -0.47
C ALA A 127 -0.65 -19.23 0.97
N ALA A 128 0.58 -19.56 1.39
CA ALA A 128 0.86 -20.04 2.75
C ALA A 128 0.78 -18.92 3.80
N ARG A 129 0.85 -17.66 3.37
CA ARG A 129 0.80 -16.47 4.25
C ARG A 129 -0.52 -15.72 4.17
N ARG A 130 -1.46 -16.19 3.36
CA ARG A 130 -2.77 -15.58 3.15
C ARG A 130 -3.68 -15.90 4.35
N VAL A 131 -4.13 -14.88 5.09
CA VAL A 131 -4.91 -15.04 6.33
C VAL A 131 -6.14 -14.15 6.39
N ASP A 132 -7.27 -14.63 6.88
CA ASP A 132 -8.50 -13.84 6.98
C ASP A 132 -8.52 -13.03 8.28
N LEU A 133 -8.34 -11.71 8.21
CA LEU A 133 -8.14 -10.86 9.40
C LEU A 133 -9.39 -10.14 9.88
N LEU A 134 -10.12 -9.49 8.97
CA LEU A 134 -11.23 -8.58 9.31
C LEU A 134 -12.49 -8.98 8.55
N SER A 135 -13.65 -8.52 8.99
CA SER A 135 -14.92 -8.59 8.26
C SER A 135 -15.65 -7.27 8.38
N ASN A 136 -16.54 -6.97 7.42
CA ASN A 136 -17.37 -5.76 7.48
C ASN A 136 -18.84 -6.07 7.17
N GLN A 137 -19.72 -5.14 7.52
CA GLN A 137 -21.13 -5.17 7.16
C GLN A 137 -21.44 -4.05 6.17
N LEU A 138 -22.20 -4.38 5.12
CA LEU A 138 -22.68 -3.37 4.20
C LEU A 138 -23.86 -2.63 4.85
N VAL A 139 -23.74 -1.32 4.94
CA VAL A 139 -24.78 -0.45 5.51
C VAL A 139 -25.15 0.63 4.50
N VAL A 140 -26.39 1.12 4.62
CA VAL A 140 -26.84 2.29 3.88
C VAL A 140 -26.81 3.48 4.83
N VAL A 141 -26.10 4.53 4.44
CA VAL A 141 -25.96 5.76 5.23
C VAL A 141 -26.86 6.83 4.62
N VAL A 142 -27.66 7.48 5.47
CA VAL A 142 -28.52 8.62 5.10
C VAL A 142 -28.12 9.87 5.87
N PRO A 143 -28.44 11.08 5.37
CA PRO A 143 -28.21 12.32 6.11
C PRO A 143 -28.85 12.27 7.51
N SER A 144 -28.19 12.86 8.50
CA SER A 144 -28.63 12.84 9.90
C SER A 144 -29.93 13.63 10.14
N ASP A 145 -30.25 14.58 9.26
CA ASP A 145 -31.45 15.41 9.29
C ASP A 145 -32.61 14.81 8.46
N ARG A 146 -32.42 13.62 7.88
CA ARG A 146 -33.47 12.94 7.12
C ARG A 146 -34.66 12.60 8.02
N THR A 147 -35.84 13.00 7.58
CA THR A 147 -37.11 12.61 8.19
C THR A 147 -37.75 11.49 7.36
N GLY A 148 -38.11 10.37 8.00
CA GLY A 148 -38.69 9.19 7.34
C GLY A 148 -37.82 7.92 7.42
N THR A 149 -38.45 6.76 7.26
CA THR A 149 -37.79 5.44 7.31
C THR A 149 -37.38 5.00 5.91
N VAL A 150 -36.18 4.42 5.77
CA VAL A 150 -35.78 3.71 4.54
C VAL A 150 -36.25 2.26 4.65
N ALA A 151 -37.27 1.88 3.87
CA ALA A 151 -37.77 0.51 3.83
C ALA A 151 -37.36 -0.23 2.56
N ALA A 152 -37.13 0.51 1.46
CA ALA A 152 -36.74 -0.02 0.17
C ALA A 152 -35.69 0.87 -0.52
N PRO A 153 -34.96 0.35 -1.53
CA PRO A 153 -34.02 1.15 -2.32
C PRO A 153 -34.66 2.36 -3.02
N ALA A 154 -35.96 2.29 -3.32
CA ALA A 154 -36.71 3.42 -3.89
C ALA A 154 -36.88 4.59 -2.92
N ASP A 155 -36.63 4.36 -1.63
CA ASP A 155 -36.71 5.37 -0.58
C ASP A 155 -35.37 6.07 -0.33
N LEU A 156 -34.29 5.78 -1.09
CA LEU A 156 -32.99 6.44 -0.91
C LEU A 156 -32.95 7.80 -1.60
#